data_AF-A0A963HPM0-F1
#
_entry.id   AF-A0A963HPM0-F1
#
_cell.length_a   1.000
_cell.length_b   1.000
_cell.length_c   1.000
_cell.angle_alpha   90.00
_cell.angle_beta   90.00
_cell.angle_gamma   90.00
#
_symmetry.space_group_name_H-M   'P 1'
#
loop_
_entity.id
_entity.type
_entity.pdbx_description
1 polymer ?
#
loop_
_entity_poly.entity_id
_entity_poly.type
_entity_poly.pdbx_seq_one_letter_code
_entity_poly.pdbx_strand_id
1 'polypeptide(L)'
;MKERRNFYRSLYAQPDAPLTVIQVNYRILMLKLRMHPDHDYVELQAGYLKAAMTILNDPLKRAIYDRQLQKRYSIRVLSLGSFASGIVKSVSDCAMTQTNRRNYYRVLQIQPDAPAEIITGSYQALLHYPFQNIDLLGEAYTVLANPAARLRYDAYLAGKWEYSEKSLMPVDQVKHPGYPNDALDVVPTAVDGARMALSHCIFCHAAYAKQTGPYQQHACLECGSPLPESTETSFEQKHRTNIRIHMRGKFEYYLFWPDTPSEGILQDLSPRGTRFFAETTLDLHEVIKIDAPNFRAVAKVIHLHQIQPFVSVGARFLTVKFEQERGGFLAVHV
;
A
#
# COMPACT_ATOMS: atom_id res chain seq x y z
N MET A 1 -4.56 18.07 5.32
CA MET A 1 -3.55 16.98 5.38
C MET A 1 -2.73 17.05 4.10
N LYS A 2 -1.39 17.05 4.14
CA LYS A 2 -0.59 16.96 2.90
C LYS A 2 -0.65 15.52 2.38
N GLU A 3 -0.92 15.32 1.09
CA GLU A 3 -0.83 14.00 0.45
C GLU A 3 0.64 13.56 0.42
N ARG A 4 0.89 12.32 0.86
CA ARG A 4 2.25 11.81 1.13
C ARG A 4 2.72 10.78 0.14
N ARG A 5 1.90 10.51 -0.88
CA ARG A 5 2.15 9.60 -2.00
C ARG A 5 2.71 10.35 -3.20
N ASN A 6 3.57 9.70 -3.97
CA ASN A 6 3.97 10.22 -5.28
C ASN A 6 2.77 10.25 -6.27
N PHE A 7 2.91 10.93 -7.41
CA PHE A 7 1.81 11.13 -8.36
C PHE A 7 1.32 9.84 -9.01
N TYR A 8 2.22 8.89 -9.31
CA TYR A 8 1.84 7.59 -9.87
C TYR A 8 0.98 6.80 -8.90
N ARG A 9 1.36 6.75 -7.61
CA ARG A 9 0.58 6.06 -6.57
C ARG A 9 -0.75 6.74 -6.30
N SER A 10 -0.79 8.06 -6.40
CA SER A 10 -2.03 8.82 -6.23
C SER A 10 -3.04 8.57 -7.34
N LEU A 11 -2.56 8.19 -8.54
CA LEU A 11 -3.37 7.75 -9.67
C LEU A 11 -3.41 6.23 -9.83
N TYR A 12 -2.95 5.46 -8.84
CA TYR A 12 -2.91 3.99 -8.88
C TYR A 12 -2.24 3.41 -10.14
N ALA A 13 -1.32 4.14 -10.76
CA ALA A 13 -0.66 3.77 -12.00
C ALA A 13 0.80 3.39 -11.75
N GLN A 14 1.36 2.53 -12.60
CA GLN A 14 2.81 2.25 -12.60
C GLN A 14 3.59 3.39 -13.30
N PRO A 15 4.88 3.60 -12.99
CA PRO A 15 5.70 4.61 -13.68
C PRO A 15 5.79 4.39 -15.20
N ASP A 16 5.72 3.14 -15.66
CA ASP A 16 5.69 2.75 -17.07
C ASP A 16 4.28 2.73 -17.68
N ALA A 17 3.25 3.11 -16.93
CA ALA A 17 1.87 3.08 -17.42
C ALA A 17 1.67 4.00 -18.63
N PRO A 18 0.95 3.53 -19.67
CA PRO A 18 0.62 4.38 -20.80
C PRO A 18 -0.30 5.52 -20.35
N LEU A 19 -0.26 6.63 -21.10
CA LEU A 19 -1.05 7.81 -20.75
C LEU A 19 -2.57 7.51 -20.69
N THR A 20 -3.04 6.57 -21.50
CA THR A 20 -4.43 6.11 -21.51
C THR A 20 -4.85 5.53 -20.16
N VAL A 21 -4.02 4.70 -19.53
CA VAL A 21 -4.27 4.13 -18.20
C VAL A 21 -4.30 5.23 -17.14
N ILE A 22 -3.32 6.15 -17.16
CA ILE A 22 -3.26 7.28 -16.23
C ILE A 22 -4.53 8.15 -16.33
N GLN A 23 -4.97 8.45 -17.56
CA GLN A 23 -6.19 9.22 -17.83
C GLN A 23 -7.45 8.54 -17.33
N VAL A 24 -7.60 7.23 -17.58
CA VAL A 24 -8.76 6.46 -17.12
C VAL A 24 -8.79 6.41 -15.60
N ASN A 25 -7.66 6.14 -14.95
CA ASN A 25 -7.57 6.11 -13.51
C ASN A 25 -7.96 7.46 -12.89
N TYR A 26 -7.44 8.56 -13.42
CA TYR A 26 -7.82 9.90 -12.98
C TYR A 26 -9.33 10.15 -13.10
N ARG A 27 -9.96 9.77 -14.23
CA ARG A 27 -11.41 9.94 -14.43
C ARG A 27 -12.21 9.16 -13.39
N ILE A 28 -11.84 7.91 -13.13
CA ILE A 28 -12.50 7.06 -12.13
C ILE A 28 -12.39 7.68 -10.73
N LEU A 29 -11.20 8.16 -10.35
CA LEU A 29 -11.00 8.80 -9.05
C LEU A 29 -11.80 10.09 -8.89
N MET A 30 -11.84 10.93 -9.93
CA MET A 30 -12.64 12.15 -9.92
C MET A 30 -14.14 11.86 -9.81
N LEU A 31 -14.63 10.79 -10.46
CA LEU A 31 -16.03 10.34 -10.30
C LEU A 31 -16.32 9.86 -8.88
N LYS A 32 -15.41 9.09 -8.27
CA LYS A 32 -15.56 8.65 -6.88
C LYS A 32 -15.59 9.81 -5.89
N LEU A 33 -14.73 10.82 -6.07
CA LEU A 33 -14.71 11.99 -5.19
C LEU A 33 -16.02 12.78 -5.21
N ARG A 34 -16.72 12.84 -6.35
CA ARG A 34 -18.04 13.50 -6.44
C ARG A 34 -19.09 12.85 -5.55
N MET A 35 -18.92 11.59 -5.19
CA MET A 35 -19.85 10.84 -4.35
C MET A 35 -19.49 10.92 -2.85
N HIS A 36 -18.45 11.66 -2.48
CA HIS A 36 -17.96 11.73 -1.11
C HIS A 36 -18.69 12.83 -0.31
N PRO A 37 -19.11 12.56 0.94
CA PRO A 37 -19.93 13.50 1.72
C PRO A 37 -19.16 14.69 2.30
N ASP A 38 -17.86 14.56 2.49
CA ASP A 38 -16.99 15.62 3.05
C ASP A 38 -16.45 16.52 1.92
N HIS A 39 -16.92 17.76 1.88
CA HIS A 39 -16.55 18.74 0.84
C HIS A 39 -15.11 19.25 0.96
N ASP A 40 -14.60 19.47 2.17
CA ASP A 40 -13.25 19.99 2.40
C ASP A 40 -12.21 18.94 2.00
N TYR A 41 -12.46 17.67 2.32
CA TYR A 41 -11.63 16.55 1.86
C TYR A 41 -11.65 16.42 0.33
N VAL A 42 -12.83 16.54 -0.29
CA VAL A 42 -12.99 16.44 -1.75
C VAL A 42 -12.21 17.51 -2.47
N GLU A 43 -12.27 18.76 -2.02
CA GLU A 43 -11.57 19.86 -2.67
C GLU A 43 -10.04 19.67 -2.61
N LEU A 44 -9.53 19.31 -1.43
CA LEU A 44 -8.10 19.05 -1.24
C LEU A 44 -7.62 17.87 -2.10
N GLN A 45 -8.37 16.76 -2.09
CA GLN A 45 -8.00 15.56 -2.86
C GLN A 45 -8.11 15.81 -4.37
N ALA A 46 -9.16 16.50 -4.82
CA ALA A 46 -9.33 16.85 -6.23
C ALA A 46 -8.21 17.79 -6.72
N GLY A 47 -7.81 18.78 -5.90
CA GLY A 47 -6.67 19.65 -6.20
C GLY A 47 -5.39 18.85 -6.41
N TYR A 48 -5.13 17.87 -5.55
CA TYR A 48 -3.98 16.99 -5.67
C TYR A 48 -4.03 16.11 -6.93
N LEU A 49 -5.16 15.46 -7.20
CA LEU A 49 -5.30 14.63 -8.40
C LEU A 49 -5.15 15.44 -9.69
N LYS A 50 -5.66 16.67 -9.72
CA LYS A 50 -5.46 17.59 -10.86
C LYS A 50 -3.99 17.95 -11.04
N ALA A 51 -3.25 18.20 -9.96
CA ALA A 51 -1.81 18.48 -10.03
C ALA A 51 -1.03 17.26 -10.56
N ALA A 52 -1.31 16.07 -10.02
CA ALA A 52 -0.73 14.82 -10.50
C ALA A 52 -1.00 14.60 -12.00
N MET A 53 -2.26 14.77 -12.41
CA MET A 53 -2.66 14.63 -13.80
C MET A 53 -1.99 15.67 -14.71
N THR A 54 -1.86 16.92 -14.27
CA THR A 54 -1.19 17.98 -15.04
C THR A 54 0.27 17.64 -15.33
N ILE A 55 0.97 17.05 -14.36
CA ILE A 55 2.38 16.67 -14.50
C ILE A 55 2.54 15.40 -15.33
N LEU A 56 1.71 14.39 -15.09
CA LEU A 56 1.82 13.09 -15.75
C LEU A 56 1.24 13.07 -17.18
N ASN A 57 0.35 14.01 -17.52
CA ASN A 57 -0.23 14.12 -18.86
C ASN A 57 0.69 14.80 -19.88
N ASP A 58 1.61 15.66 -19.42
CA ASP A 58 2.61 16.32 -20.26
C ASP A 58 3.88 15.46 -20.31
N PRO A 59 4.29 14.95 -21.49
CA PRO A 59 5.46 14.07 -21.61
C PRO A 59 6.77 14.68 -21.09
N LEU A 60 6.96 15.99 -21.24
CA LEU A 60 8.19 16.66 -20.79
C LEU A 60 8.19 16.82 -19.27
N LYS A 61 7.06 17.23 -18.69
CA LYS A 61 6.93 17.32 -17.23
C LYS A 61 7.03 15.94 -16.58
N ARG A 62 6.41 14.93 -17.19
CA ARG A 62 6.52 13.53 -16.76
C ARG A 62 7.96 13.05 -16.79
N ALA A 63 8.70 13.29 -17.87
CA ALA A 63 10.11 12.89 -17.95
C ALA A 63 10.99 13.58 -16.89
N ILE A 64 10.77 14.88 -16.61
CA ILE A 64 11.46 15.60 -15.54
C ILE A 64 11.12 14.99 -14.18
N TYR A 65 9.83 14.73 -13.95
CA TYR A 65 9.35 14.10 -12.73
C TYR A 65 9.95 12.70 -12.53
N ASP A 66 9.97 11.88 -13.57
CA ASP A 66 10.55 10.53 -13.55
C ASP A 66 12.04 10.55 -13.20
N ARG A 67 12.81 11.49 -13.77
CA ARG A 67 14.22 11.68 -13.42
C ARG A 67 14.41 12.06 -11.95
N GLN A 68 13.55 12.94 -11.41
CA GLN A 68 13.59 13.28 -9.99
C GLN A 68 13.22 12.08 -9.11
N LEU A 69 12.23 11.30 -9.54
CA LEU A 69 11.73 10.13 -8.84
C LEU A 69 12.79 9.02 -8.79
N GLN A 70 13.50 8.77 -9.90
CA GLN A 70 14.58 7.79 -9.99
C GLN A 70 15.80 8.14 -9.13
N LYS A 71 16.08 9.44 -8.91
CA LYS A 71 17.15 9.86 -7.98
C LYS A 71 16.83 9.50 -6.53
N ARG A 72 15.53 9.45 -6.18
CA ARG A 72 15.06 9.18 -4.81
C ARG A 72 14.73 7.71 -4.57
N TYR A 73 14.28 7.01 -5.61
CA TYR A 73 13.74 5.64 -5.51
C TYR A 73 14.29 4.72 -6.58
N SER A 74 14.57 3.47 -6.20
CA SER A 74 14.70 2.41 -7.19
C SER A 74 13.33 2.11 -7.81
N ILE A 75 13.30 1.86 -9.13
CA ILE A 75 12.07 1.57 -9.85
C ILE A 75 11.31 0.35 -9.29
N ARG A 76 12.04 -0.56 -8.64
CA ARG A 76 11.49 -1.73 -7.95
C ARG A 76 10.57 -1.31 -6.80
N VAL A 77 11.01 -0.40 -5.93
CA VAL A 77 10.23 0.11 -4.79
C VAL A 77 8.97 0.86 -5.26
N LEU A 78 9.10 1.64 -6.33
CA LEU A 78 7.97 2.36 -6.93
C LEU A 78 6.88 1.42 -7.46
N SER A 79 7.28 0.25 -7.95
CA SER A 79 6.37 -0.68 -8.62
C SER A 79 5.77 -1.76 -7.73
N LEU A 80 6.49 -2.21 -6.71
CA LEU A 80 6.09 -3.31 -5.86
C LEU A 80 5.57 -2.85 -4.49
N GLY A 81 5.76 -1.59 -4.10
CA GLY A 81 5.37 -1.13 -2.76
C GLY A 81 5.99 -1.99 -1.66
N SER A 82 5.16 -2.44 -0.71
CA SER A 82 5.58 -3.30 0.40
C SER A 82 6.14 -4.66 0.00
N PHE A 83 5.85 -5.15 -1.22
CA PHE A 83 6.35 -6.44 -1.72
C PHE A 83 7.82 -6.39 -2.16
N ALA A 84 8.41 -5.19 -2.29
CA ALA A 84 9.80 -5.02 -2.75
C ALA A 84 10.82 -5.75 -1.85
N SER A 85 10.56 -5.84 -0.54
CA SER A 85 11.45 -6.47 0.44
C SER A 85 11.35 -8.01 0.48
N GLY A 86 10.22 -8.60 0.08
CA GLY A 86 9.98 -10.06 0.17
C GLY A 86 10.61 -10.86 -0.97
N ILE A 87 10.58 -10.33 -2.20
CA ILE A 87 11.07 -11.02 -3.40
C ILE A 87 12.60 -11.25 -3.37
N VAL A 88 13.35 -10.50 -2.56
CA VAL A 88 14.82 -10.66 -2.44
C VAL A 88 15.21 -12.01 -1.79
N LYS A 89 14.32 -12.67 -1.05
CA LYS A 89 14.63 -13.95 -0.36
C LYS A 89 14.21 -15.21 -1.10
N SER A 90 13.28 -15.13 -2.07
CA SER A 90 12.65 -16.33 -2.66
C SER A 90 13.10 -16.66 -4.09
N VAL A 91 13.92 -15.82 -4.73
CA VAL A 91 14.46 -16.12 -6.07
C VAL A 91 15.80 -16.86 -5.91
N SER A 92 15.73 -18.03 -5.29
CA SER A 92 16.72 -19.09 -5.51
C SER A 92 16.11 -20.04 -6.53
N ASP A 93 16.86 -20.29 -7.59
CA ASP A 93 16.47 -21.07 -8.76
C ASP A 93 15.73 -22.36 -8.40
N CYS A 94 14.42 -22.38 -8.61
CA CYS A 94 13.66 -23.62 -8.68
C CYS A 94 12.76 -23.55 -9.92
N ALA A 95 12.88 -24.58 -10.75
CA ALA A 95 12.37 -24.66 -12.10
C ALA A 95 10.85 -24.44 -12.16
N MET A 96 10.41 -23.37 -12.83
CA MET A 96 9.00 -23.10 -13.13
C MET A 96 8.76 -23.31 -14.62
N THR A 97 7.83 -24.21 -14.92
CA THR A 97 7.26 -24.52 -16.23
C THR A 97 6.46 -23.33 -16.77
N GLN A 98 6.97 -22.71 -17.84
CA GLN A 98 6.32 -21.92 -18.91
C GLN A 98 4.94 -21.23 -18.75
N THR A 99 4.56 -20.75 -17.56
CA THR A 99 3.46 -19.76 -17.41
C THR A 99 3.97 -18.50 -16.72
N ASN A 100 3.30 -17.38 -16.99
CA ASN A 100 3.90 -16.05 -17.14
C ASN A 100 4.79 -15.55 -15.98
N ARG A 101 6.04 -15.15 -16.27
CA ARG A 101 6.99 -14.58 -15.28
C ARG A 101 6.68 -13.13 -14.86
N ARG A 102 5.62 -12.52 -15.37
CA ARG A 102 5.32 -11.10 -15.16
C ARG A 102 4.31 -10.90 -14.04
N ASN A 103 4.61 -9.99 -13.12
CA ASN A 103 3.70 -9.59 -12.06
C ASN A 103 2.40 -9.02 -12.66
N TYR A 104 1.22 -9.51 -12.27
CA TYR A 104 -0.07 -9.09 -12.84
C TYR A 104 -0.39 -7.61 -12.63
N TYR A 105 0.10 -6.98 -11.56
CA TYR A 105 -0.01 -5.53 -11.38
C TYR A 105 0.79 -4.77 -12.45
N ARG A 106 1.90 -5.33 -12.92
CA ARG A 106 2.68 -4.78 -14.06
C ARG A 106 1.98 -5.02 -15.39
N VAL A 107 1.35 -6.17 -15.56
CA VAL A 107 0.55 -6.47 -16.75
C VAL A 107 -0.58 -5.45 -16.91
N LEU A 108 -1.31 -5.18 -15.81
CA LEU A 108 -2.38 -4.18 -15.80
C LEU A 108 -1.89 -2.75 -15.58
N GLN A 109 -0.57 -2.49 -15.51
CA GLN A 109 0.01 -1.15 -15.35
C GLN A 109 -0.55 -0.32 -14.16
N ILE A 110 -0.92 -1.02 -13.08
CA ILE A 110 -1.56 -0.45 -11.89
C ILE A 110 -0.78 -0.77 -10.62
N GLN A 111 -1.04 -0.03 -9.55
CA GLN A 111 -0.45 -0.29 -8.23
C GLN A 111 -1.15 -1.43 -7.48
N PRO A 112 -0.46 -2.12 -6.55
CA PRO A 112 -1.03 -3.24 -5.80
C PRO A 112 -2.20 -2.90 -4.88
N ASP A 113 -2.44 -1.63 -4.56
CA ASP A 113 -3.58 -1.16 -3.77
C ASP A 113 -4.73 -0.62 -4.64
N ALA A 114 -4.63 -0.74 -5.97
CA ALA A 114 -5.66 -0.25 -6.89
C ALA A 114 -7.04 -0.82 -6.55
N PRO A 115 -8.09 0.03 -6.42
CA PRO A 115 -9.45 -0.46 -6.19
C PRO A 115 -9.99 -1.20 -7.42
N ALA A 116 -11.02 -2.01 -7.25
CA ALA A 116 -11.57 -2.87 -8.31
C ALA A 116 -11.95 -2.10 -9.58
N GLU A 117 -12.49 -0.89 -9.44
CA GLU A 117 -12.88 -0.05 -10.57
C GLU A 117 -11.67 0.42 -11.37
N ILE A 118 -10.53 0.68 -10.72
CA ILE A 118 -9.27 1.02 -11.38
C ILE A 118 -8.70 -0.21 -12.10
N ILE A 119 -8.82 -1.40 -11.52
CA ILE A 119 -8.42 -2.65 -12.16
C ILE A 119 -9.20 -2.84 -13.48
N THR A 120 -10.53 -2.73 -13.40
CA THR A 120 -11.40 -2.84 -14.58
C THR A 120 -11.13 -1.73 -15.60
N GLY A 121 -10.99 -0.48 -15.15
CA GLY A 121 -10.70 0.66 -16.03
C GLY A 121 -9.36 0.52 -16.75
N SER A 122 -8.31 0.09 -16.05
CA SER A 122 -6.99 -0.13 -16.65
C SER A 122 -7.01 -1.28 -17.65
N TYR A 123 -7.69 -2.38 -17.32
CA TYR A 123 -7.89 -3.50 -18.23
C TYR A 123 -8.55 -3.04 -19.55
N GLN A 124 -9.66 -2.30 -19.46
CA GLN A 124 -10.35 -1.74 -20.62
C GLN A 124 -9.46 -0.78 -21.42
N ALA A 125 -8.68 0.07 -20.75
CA ALA A 125 -7.75 0.99 -21.42
C ALA A 125 -6.65 0.25 -22.19
N LEU A 126 -6.17 -0.88 -21.64
CA LEU A 126 -5.11 -1.69 -22.23
C LEU A 126 -5.60 -2.58 -23.37
N LEU A 127 -6.87 -3.00 -23.39
CA LEU A 127 -7.45 -3.72 -24.54
C LEU A 127 -7.34 -2.93 -25.86
N HIS A 128 -7.38 -1.60 -25.77
CA HIS A 128 -7.24 -0.70 -26.93
C HIS A 128 -5.80 -0.23 -27.16
N TYR A 129 -4.84 -0.68 -26.36
CA TYR A 129 -3.44 -0.30 -26.49
C TYR A 129 -2.69 -1.26 -27.44
N PRO A 130 -1.86 -0.76 -28.36
CA PRO A 130 -1.21 -1.62 -29.34
C PRO A 130 -0.20 -2.59 -28.69
N PHE A 131 0.01 -3.73 -29.34
CA PHE A 131 1.02 -4.75 -28.98
C PHE A 131 0.85 -5.40 -27.60
N GLN A 132 -0.39 -5.53 -27.12
CA GLN A 132 -0.68 -6.25 -25.89
C GLN A 132 -0.86 -7.75 -26.11
N ASN A 133 -0.39 -8.55 -25.16
CA ASN A 133 -0.76 -9.96 -25.07
C ASN A 133 -2.13 -10.06 -24.37
N ILE A 134 -3.18 -10.26 -25.17
CA ILE A 134 -4.57 -10.23 -24.69
C ILE A 134 -4.84 -11.35 -23.69
N ASP A 135 -4.26 -12.54 -23.90
CA ASP A 135 -4.44 -13.70 -23.02
C ASP A 135 -3.86 -13.42 -21.63
N LEU A 136 -2.62 -12.91 -21.58
CA LEU A 136 -1.98 -12.50 -20.33
C LEU A 136 -2.74 -11.35 -19.65
N LEU A 137 -3.25 -10.39 -20.43
CA LEU A 137 -4.04 -9.29 -19.91
C LEU A 137 -5.35 -9.79 -19.28
N GLY A 138 -6.01 -10.77 -19.92
CA GLY A 138 -7.22 -11.42 -19.41
C GLY A 138 -6.95 -12.27 -18.16
N GLU A 139 -5.84 -13.01 -18.13
CA GLU A 139 -5.39 -13.77 -16.96
C GLU A 139 -5.16 -12.82 -15.76
N ALA A 140 -4.38 -11.76 -15.96
CA ALA A 140 -4.10 -10.76 -14.93
C ALA A 140 -5.38 -10.09 -14.42
N TYR A 141 -6.30 -9.73 -15.32
CA TYR A 141 -7.60 -9.18 -14.94
C TYR A 141 -8.43 -10.16 -14.11
N THR A 142 -8.51 -11.42 -14.53
CA THR A 142 -9.31 -12.45 -13.83
C THR A 142 -8.82 -12.66 -12.40
N VAL A 143 -7.50 -12.70 -12.21
CA VAL A 143 -6.90 -12.85 -10.88
C VAL A 143 -7.11 -11.60 -10.03
N LEU A 144 -6.85 -10.40 -10.58
CA LEU A 144 -6.87 -9.16 -9.80
C LEU A 144 -8.28 -8.60 -9.55
N ALA A 145 -9.23 -8.83 -10.45
CA ALA A 145 -10.61 -8.38 -10.30
C ALA A 145 -11.38 -9.18 -9.25
N ASN A 146 -11.02 -10.46 -9.03
CA ASN A 146 -11.59 -11.29 -7.98
C ASN A 146 -10.85 -11.05 -6.64
N PRO A 147 -11.52 -10.51 -5.59
CA PRO A 147 -10.85 -10.19 -4.33
C PRO A 147 -10.16 -11.38 -3.65
N ALA A 148 -10.75 -12.59 -3.74
CA ALA A 148 -10.19 -13.79 -3.13
C ALA A 148 -8.95 -14.28 -3.90
N ALA A 149 -8.99 -14.24 -5.23
CA ALA A 149 -7.84 -14.62 -6.06
C ALA A 149 -6.69 -13.61 -5.92
N ARG A 150 -7.01 -12.31 -5.91
CA ARG A 150 -6.05 -11.24 -5.66
C ARG A 150 -5.37 -11.37 -4.30
N LEU A 151 -6.12 -11.68 -3.25
CA LEU A 151 -5.56 -11.87 -1.91
C LEU A 151 -4.55 -13.03 -1.87
N ARG A 152 -4.86 -14.15 -2.54
CA ARG A 152 -3.93 -15.28 -2.67
C ARG A 152 -2.68 -14.89 -3.47
N TYR A 153 -2.87 -14.14 -4.54
CA TYR A 153 -1.78 -13.63 -5.35
C TYR A 153 -0.85 -12.68 -4.58
N ASP A 154 -1.41 -11.80 -3.75
CA ASP A 154 -0.65 -10.91 -2.87
C ASP A 154 0.13 -11.69 -1.80
N ALA A 155 -0.45 -12.76 -1.25
CA ALA A 155 0.23 -13.64 -0.30
C ALA A 155 1.42 -14.37 -0.94
N TYR A 156 1.26 -14.81 -2.20
CA TYR A 156 2.33 -15.38 -3.01
C TYR A 156 3.45 -14.36 -3.24
N LEU A 157 3.14 -13.14 -3.67
CA LEU A 157 4.14 -12.07 -3.86
C LEU A 157 4.86 -11.69 -2.56
N ALA A 158 4.20 -11.82 -1.41
CA ALA A 158 4.79 -11.58 -0.09
C ALA A 158 5.72 -12.69 0.40
N GLY A 159 5.87 -13.79 -0.35
CA GLY A 159 6.69 -14.95 0.04
C GLY A 159 6.11 -15.73 1.23
N LYS A 160 4.80 -15.60 1.48
CA LYS A 160 4.11 -16.25 2.60
C LYS A 160 3.48 -17.60 2.23
N TRP A 161 3.64 -18.04 0.98
CA TRP A 161 3.03 -19.25 0.46
C TRP A 161 4.09 -20.12 -0.23
N GLU A 162 4.32 -21.33 0.26
CA GLU A 162 5.09 -22.35 -0.45
C GLU A 162 4.24 -22.90 -1.60
N TYR A 163 4.73 -22.75 -2.82
CA TYR A 163 4.02 -23.12 -4.03
C TYR A 163 3.75 -24.63 -4.08
N SER A 164 2.48 -25.02 -4.14
CA SER A 164 2.04 -26.35 -4.54
C SER A 164 1.10 -26.17 -5.73
N GLU A 165 1.49 -26.71 -6.89
CA GLU A 165 0.71 -26.66 -8.15
C GLU A 165 -0.73 -27.16 -7.99
N LYS A 166 -1.02 -27.92 -6.93
CA LYS A 166 -2.35 -28.45 -6.63
C LYS A 166 -3.32 -27.43 -6.03
N SER A 167 -2.87 -26.22 -5.66
CA SER A 167 -3.71 -25.22 -4.98
C SER A 167 -4.23 -24.10 -5.89
N LEU A 168 -3.74 -24.01 -7.13
CA LEU A 168 -4.42 -23.29 -8.19
C LEU A 168 -5.34 -24.29 -8.89
N MET A 169 -6.65 -24.14 -8.68
CA MET A 169 -7.63 -24.90 -9.46
C MET A 169 -7.34 -24.68 -10.96
N PRO A 170 -7.49 -25.72 -11.80
CA PRO A 170 -7.48 -25.56 -13.25
C PRO A 170 -8.56 -24.54 -13.63
N VAL A 171 -8.20 -23.57 -14.46
CA VAL A 171 -9.18 -22.76 -15.20
C VAL A 171 -9.71 -23.65 -16.30
N ASP A 172 -10.64 -24.54 -15.96
CA ASP A 172 -11.42 -25.25 -16.97
C ASP A 172 -12.46 -24.29 -17.56
N GLN A 173 -12.18 -23.89 -18.81
CA GLN A 173 -13.11 -23.53 -19.86
C GLN A 173 -14.26 -22.56 -19.48
N VAL A 174 -13.94 -21.27 -19.34
CA VAL A 174 -14.93 -20.24 -19.70
C VAL A 174 -14.84 -20.04 -21.21
N LYS A 175 -15.74 -20.70 -21.94
CA LYS A 175 -15.91 -20.47 -23.39
C LYS A 175 -16.15 -18.98 -23.62
N HIS A 176 -15.35 -18.38 -24.50
CA HIS A 176 -15.65 -17.07 -25.09
C HIS A 176 -17.06 -17.10 -25.72
N PRO A 177 -17.99 -16.21 -25.34
CA PRO A 177 -19.17 -16.00 -26.15
C PRO A 177 -18.83 -14.93 -27.20
N GLY A 178 -18.74 -15.37 -28.46
CA GLY A 178 -18.95 -14.48 -29.59
C GLY A 178 -20.38 -13.95 -29.58
N TYR A 179 -20.55 -12.71 -30.02
CA TYR A 179 -21.85 -12.14 -30.41
C TYR A 179 -22.58 -13.09 -31.38
N PRO A 180 -23.91 -13.31 -31.23
CA PRO A 180 -24.91 -12.37 -31.76
C PRO A 180 -26.23 -12.23 -30.98
N ASN A 181 -27.08 -11.33 -31.51
CA ASN A 181 -28.37 -10.76 -31.08
C ASN A 181 -29.46 -11.63 -30.41
N ASP A 182 -30.38 -10.88 -29.78
CA ASP A 182 -31.78 -11.15 -29.41
C ASP A 182 -32.11 -11.75 -28.02
N ALA A 183 -32.58 -10.83 -27.16
CA ALA A 183 -33.84 -10.88 -26.40
C ALA A 183 -34.11 -12.06 -25.43
N LEU A 184 -33.96 -11.80 -24.12
CA LEU A 184 -35.05 -11.70 -23.11
C LEU A 184 -34.53 -12.06 -21.70
N ASP A 185 -34.69 -11.08 -20.80
CA ASP A 185 -34.88 -11.18 -19.35
C ASP A 185 -34.41 -12.44 -18.60
N VAL A 186 -33.27 -12.32 -17.90
CA VAL A 186 -33.17 -12.63 -16.46
C VAL A 186 -32.05 -11.76 -15.86
N VAL A 187 -32.42 -10.74 -15.11
CA VAL A 187 -31.51 -9.99 -14.22
C VAL A 187 -31.28 -10.83 -12.96
N PRO A 188 -30.04 -11.20 -12.57
CA PRO A 188 -29.79 -11.63 -11.20
C PRO A 188 -29.78 -10.38 -10.32
N THR A 189 -30.92 -10.17 -9.66
CA THR A 189 -31.12 -9.19 -8.60
C THR A 189 -30.15 -9.40 -7.44
N ALA A 190 -29.51 -8.28 -7.05
CA ALA A 190 -29.05 -7.94 -5.71
C ALA A 190 -28.09 -8.91 -5.01
N VAL A 191 -26.78 -8.69 -5.23
CA VAL A 191 -25.79 -8.91 -4.16
C VAL A 191 -25.81 -7.66 -3.30
N ASP A 192 -26.26 -7.83 -2.06
CA ASP A 192 -26.32 -6.78 -1.04
C ASP A 192 -25.02 -5.98 -0.96
N GLY A 193 -25.16 -4.68 -1.24
CA GLY A 193 -24.12 -3.69 -1.15
C GLY A 193 -23.77 -3.41 0.30
N ALA A 194 -23.02 -4.31 0.94
CA ALA A 194 -22.21 -3.94 2.08
C ALA A 194 -21.15 -2.95 1.59
N ARG A 195 -21.45 -1.65 1.65
CA ARG A 195 -20.46 -0.57 1.55
C ARG A 195 -19.41 -0.82 2.64
N MET A 196 -18.37 -1.60 2.32
CA MET A 196 -17.25 -1.80 3.21
C MET A 196 -16.68 -0.41 3.49
N ALA A 197 -16.73 0.03 4.75
CA ALA A 197 -16.19 1.31 5.16
C ALA A 197 -14.68 1.31 4.88
N LEU A 198 -14.28 1.99 3.79
CA LEU A 198 -12.88 2.16 3.45
C LEU A 198 -12.20 2.94 4.57
N SER A 199 -11.15 2.34 5.13
CA SER A 199 -10.27 2.99 6.10
C SER A 199 -9.00 3.44 5.39
N HIS A 200 -8.24 4.35 6.00
CA HIS A 200 -7.03 4.90 5.39
C HIS A 200 -5.81 4.64 6.27
N CYS A 201 -4.68 4.30 5.67
CA CYS A 201 -3.41 4.18 6.36
C CYS A 201 -3.04 5.52 7.00
N ILE A 202 -2.72 5.53 8.29
CA ILE A 202 -2.43 6.78 9.03
C ILE A 202 -1.15 7.47 8.52
N PHE A 203 -0.23 6.73 7.90
CA PHE A 203 1.02 7.28 7.39
C PHE A 203 0.93 7.75 5.94
N CYS A 204 0.60 6.85 5.01
CA CYS A 204 0.60 7.12 3.57
C CYS A 204 -0.79 7.43 2.99
N HIS A 205 -1.84 7.40 3.81
CA HIS A 205 -3.23 7.65 3.44
C HIS A 205 -3.81 6.72 2.37
N ALA A 206 -3.13 5.61 2.07
CA ALA A 206 -3.66 4.57 1.20
C ALA A 206 -4.97 4.01 1.76
N ALA A 207 -6.00 3.94 0.92
CA ALA A 207 -7.27 3.33 1.26
C ALA A 207 -7.10 1.80 1.39
N TYR A 208 -7.76 1.20 2.37
CA TYR A 208 -7.82 -0.23 2.56
C TYR A 208 -9.21 -0.63 3.09
N ALA A 209 -9.67 -1.81 2.69
CA ALA A 209 -10.90 -2.39 3.24
C ALA A 209 -10.56 -3.08 4.57
N LYS A 210 -11.23 -2.71 5.65
CA LYS A 210 -11.14 -3.45 6.92
C LYS A 210 -11.77 -4.83 6.71
N GLN A 211 -10.95 -5.88 6.74
CA GLN A 211 -11.43 -7.25 6.74
C GLN A 211 -11.65 -7.71 8.18
N THR A 212 -12.90 -8.00 8.55
CA THR A 212 -13.27 -8.73 9.78
C THR A 212 -13.22 -10.22 9.47
N GLY A 213 -12.05 -10.83 9.62
CA GLY A 213 -11.84 -12.26 9.40
C GLY A 213 -10.43 -12.69 9.81
N PRO A 214 -10.13 -14.00 9.82
CA PRO A 214 -8.84 -14.54 10.26
C PRO A 214 -7.65 -14.14 9.38
N TYR A 215 -7.90 -13.47 8.25
CA TYR A 215 -6.90 -12.97 7.30
C TYR A 215 -6.76 -11.44 7.35
N GLN A 216 -6.86 -10.84 8.53
CA GLN A 216 -6.77 -9.39 8.70
C GLN A 216 -5.43 -8.84 8.18
N GLN A 217 -5.49 -7.81 7.34
CA GLN A 217 -4.28 -7.11 6.89
C GLN A 217 -3.72 -6.28 8.06
N HIS A 218 -2.67 -6.78 8.72
CA HIS A 218 -2.01 -6.07 9.83
C HIS A 218 -1.06 -4.95 9.35
N ALA A 219 -0.82 -4.83 8.05
CA ALA A 219 0.08 -3.84 7.48
C ALA A 219 -0.46 -3.29 6.16
N CYS A 220 -0.15 -2.02 5.89
CA CYS A 220 -0.50 -1.34 4.67
C CYS A 220 0.27 -1.94 3.49
N LEU A 221 -0.44 -2.34 2.43
CA LEU A 221 0.18 -2.90 1.22
C LEU A 221 1.07 -1.89 0.48
N GLU A 222 0.83 -0.60 0.69
CA GLU A 222 1.61 0.46 0.05
C GLU A 222 2.96 0.67 0.73
N CYS A 223 2.91 1.01 2.03
CA CYS A 223 4.07 1.46 2.77
C CYS A 223 4.59 0.46 3.80
N GLY A 224 3.89 -0.66 4.02
CA GLY A 224 4.22 -1.63 5.06
C GLY A 224 3.96 -1.16 6.49
N SER A 225 3.41 0.05 6.68
CA SER A 225 3.07 0.57 8.00
C SER A 225 2.01 -0.28 8.69
N PRO A 226 2.11 -0.54 9.99
CA PRO A 226 1.09 -1.28 10.73
C PRO A 226 -0.25 -0.55 10.67
N LEU A 227 -1.31 -1.29 10.37
CA LEU A 227 -2.67 -0.77 10.33
C LEU A 227 -3.33 -0.85 11.71
N PRO A 228 -4.26 0.05 12.05
CA PRO A 228 -5.02 -0.04 13.29
C PRO A 228 -5.77 -1.37 13.37
N GLU A 229 -5.52 -2.15 14.42
CA GLU A 229 -6.30 -3.35 14.71
C GLU A 229 -7.68 -2.93 15.23
N SER A 230 -8.71 -3.65 14.80
CA SER A 230 -10.12 -3.39 15.16
C SER A 230 -10.48 -3.85 16.58
N THR A 231 -9.49 -4.29 17.35
CA THR A 231 -9.72 -4.78 18.70
C THR A 231 -9.98 -3.60 19.61
N GLU A 232 -11.22 -3.48 20.06
CA GLU A 232 -11.63 -2.82 21.30
C GLU A 232 -10.98 -3.45 22.54
N THR A 233 -9.74 -3.95 22.45
CA THR A 233 -8.88 -4.03 23.61
C THR A 233 -8.37 -2.62 23.85
N SER A 234 -9.30 -1.80 24.35
CA SER A 234 -8.97 -0.69 25.22
C SER A 234 -7.88 -1.22 26.15
N PHE A 235 -6.65 -0.74 25.97
CA PHE A 235 -5.61 -0.85 26.98
C PHE A 235 -6.02 0.06 28.15
N GLU A 236 -7.20 -0.18 28.74
CA GLU A 236 -7.52 0.12 30.13
C GLU A 236 -6.75 -0.88 31.02
N GLN A 237 -5.44 -0.99 30.79
CA GLN A 237 -4.56 -1.48 31.83
C GLN A 237 -4.37 -0.33 32.81
N LYS A 238 -5.29 -0.29 33.78
CA LYS A 238 -5.16 0.41 35.06
C LYS A 238 -3.68 0.38 35.51
N HIS A 239 -3.07 1.56 35.54
CA HIS A 239 -1.82 1.86 36.23
C HIS A 239 -0.73 0.78 36.19
N ARG A 240 -0.12 0.55 35.03
CA ARG A 240 1.27 0.07 34.99
C ARG A 240 2.18 1.20 34.53
N THR A 241 3.21 1.45 35.31
CA THR A 241 4.30 2.38 35.02
C THR A 241 4.71 2.27 33.55
N ASN A 242 4.86 3.40 32.86
CA ASN A 242 5.45 3.45 31.52
C ASN A 242 6.92 2.99 31.65
N ILE A 243 7.14 1.68 31.69
CA ILE A 243 8.49 1.12 31.66
C ILE A 243 9.08 1.57 30.33
N ARG A 244 10.08 2.43 30.40
CA ARG A 244 10.91 2.81 29.26
C ARG A 244 12.16 1.97 29.32
N ILE A 245 12.38 1.15 28.32
CA ILE A 245 13.61 0.39 28.20
C ILE A 245 14.60 1.24 27.43
N HIS A 246 15.74 1.52 28.05
CA HIS A 246 16.87 2.10 27.36
C HIS A 246 17.44 1.09 26.39
N MET A 247 17.39 1.42 25.11
CA MET A 247 17.92 0.59 24.04
C MET A 247 18.59 1.51 23.03
N ARG A 248 19.79 1.14 22.61
CA ARG A 248 20.52 1.82 21.55
C ARG A 248 20.50 0.93 20.32
N GLY A 249 20.05 1.51 19.21
CA GLY A 249 19.99 0.83 17.94
C GLY A 249 19.71 1.83 16.84
N LYS A 250 20.28 1.60 15.65
CA LYS A 250 19.92 2.34 14.46
C LYS A 250 18.60 1.81 13.91
N PHE A 251 17.81 2.71 13.36
CA PHE A 251 16.60 2.36 12.62
C PHE A 251 16.36 3.39 11.52
N GLU A 252 15.45 3.06 10.60
CA GLU A 252 15.06 3.94 9.51
C GLU A 252 13.69 4.57 9.80
N TYR A 253 13.53 5.85 9.48
CA TYR A 253 12.21 6.49 9.46
C TYR A 253 11.96 7.28 8.18
N TYR A 254 10.68 7.44 7.88
CA TYR A 254 10.18 8.03 6.64
C TYR A 254 9.17 9.13 6.96
N LEU A 255 9.29 10.27 6.26
CA LEU A 255 8.34 11.39 6.34
C LEU A 255 7.23 11.27 5.29
N PHE A 256 7.60 10.75 4.12
CA PHE A 256 6.73 10.50 2.97
C PHE A 256 6.90 9.07 2.47
N TRP A 257 5.98 8.59 1.63
CA TRP A 257 6.10 7.27 1.04
C TRP A 257 5.80 7.22 -0.46
N PRO A 258 6.65 6.56 -1.25
CA PRO A 258 8.01 6.14 -0.91
C PRO A 258 8.88 7.37 -0.66
N ASP A 259 9.78 7.33 0.32
CA ASP A 259 10.84 8.34 0.49
C ASP A 259 12.20 7.69 0.82
N THR A 260 13.31 8.42 0.67
CA THR A 260 14.62 7.95 1.16
C THR A 260 14.57 7.94 2.70
N PRO A 261 14.89 6.80 3.36
CA PRO A 261 14.85 6.75 4.82
C PRO A 261 15.88 7.70 5.42
N SER A 262 15.51 8.34 6.51
CA SER A 262 16.46 9.00 7.42
C SER A 262 16.88 8.02 8.51
N GLU A 263 18.14 8.05 8.91
CA GLU A 263 18.62 7.26 10.05
C GLU A 263 18.22 7.92 11.37
N GLY A 264 17.72 7.11 12.31
CA GLY A 264 17.48 7.48 13.70
C GLY A 264 18.27 6.59 14.66
N ILE A 265 18.70 7.16 15.79
CA ILE A 265 19.37 6.40 16.86
C ILE A 265 18.43 6.32 18.06
N LEU A 266 17.92 5.14 18.36
CA LEU A 266 17.03 4.90 19.48
C LEU A 266 17.73 5.23 20.82
N GLN A 267 17.00 5.90 21.72
CA GLN A 267 17.43 6.20 23.09
C GLN A 267 16.62 5.41 24.12
N ASP A 268 15.30 5.40 23.95
CA ASP A 268 14.38 4.65 24.77
C ASP A 268 13.16 4.17 23.99
N LEU A 269 12.56 3.07 24.44
CA LEU A 269 11.38 2.45 23.85
C LEU A 269 10.39 2.10 24.95
N SER A 270 9.12 2.31 24.67
CA SER A 270 7.98 1.92 25.51
C SER A 270 6.85 1.40 24.62
N PRO A 271 5.81 0.76 25.19
CA PRO A 271 4.66 0.32 24.41
C PRO A 271 3.90 1.49 23.74
N ARG A 272 4.02 2.71 24.27
CA ARG A 272 3.27 3.89 23.79
C ARG A 272 4.07 4.81 22.89
N GLY A 273 5.37 4.59 22.75
CA GLY A 273 6.23 5.48 21.99
C GLY A 273 7.70 5.24 22.23
N THR A 274 8.51 6.07 21.59
CA THR A 274 9.97 5.98 21.61
C THR A 274 10.59 7.36 21.65
N ARG A 275 11.82 7.42 22.16
CA ARG A 275 12.71 8.57 22.00
C ARG A 275 13.92 8.18 21.17
N PHE A 276 14.33 9.05 20.26
CA PHE A 276 15.48 8.82 19.39
C PHE A 276 16.19 10.13 19.02
N PHE A 277 17.42 10.03 18.55
CA PHE A 277 18.13 11.12 17.91
C PHE A 277 17.91 11.11 16.41
N ALA A 278 17.68 12.29 15.83
CA ALA A 278 17.59 12.52 14.40
C ALA A 278 18.52 13.66 13.97
N GLU A 279 19.10 13.53 12.78
CA GLU A 279 19.81 14.63 12.09
C GLU A 279 18.87 15.44 11.20
N THR A 280 17.81 14.82 10.67
CA THR A 280 16.81 15.49 9.85
C THR A 280 15.91 16.38 10.70
N THR A 281 15.55 17.55 10.16
CA THR A 281 14.56 18.45 10.77
C THR A 281 13.18 17.79 10.75
N LEU A 282 12.55 17.72 11.92
CA LEU A 282 11.20 17.17 12.13
C LEU A 282 10.30 18.25 12.75
N ASP A 283 9.03 18.29 12.35
CA ASP A 283 8.06 19.21 12.92
C ASP A 283 7.29 18.59 14.09
N LEU A 284 6.89 19.41 15.08
CA LEU A 284 5.96 18.98 16.11
C LEU A 284 4.64 18.51 15.47
N HIS A 285 4.09 17.42 15.96
CA HIS A 285 2.89 16.74 15.46
C HIS A 285 3.02 16.06 14.10
N GLU A 286 4.20 16.06 13.49
CA GLU A 286 4.46 15.33 12.26
C GLU A 286 4.27 13.83 12.47
N VAL A 287 3.62 13.16 11.52
CA VAL A 287 3.47 11.70 11.51
C VAL A 287 4.62 11.10 10.73
N ILE A 288 5.32 10.12 11.30
CA ILE A 288 6.44 9.42 10.68
C ILE A 288 6.18 7.91 10.67
N LYS A 289 6.73 7.22 9.68
CA LYS A 289 6.84 5.75 9.69
C LYS A 289 8.21 5.38 10.21
N ILE A 290 8.27 4.39 11.09
CA ILE A 290 9.50 3.82 11.64
C ILE A 290 9.59 2.36 11.19
N ASP A 291 10.70 2.02 10.53
CA ASP A 291 11.11 0.64 10.25
C ASP A 291 12.38 0.36 11.07
N ALA A 292 12.21 -0.36 12.17
CA ALA A 292 13.30 -0.83 13.02
C ALA A 292 13.47 -2.35 12.90
N PRO A 293 14.64 -2.90 13.27
CA PRO A 293 14.88 -4.34 13.19
C PRO A 293 13.91 -5.21 13.99
N ASN A 294 13.32 -4.68 15.06
CA ASN A 294 12.48 -5.44 16.00
C ASN A 294 11.05 -4.90 16.12
N PHE A 295 10.73 -3.80 15.46
CA PHE A 295 9.37 -3.27 15.41
C PHE A 295 9.17 -2.36 14.20
N ARG A 296 7.91 -2.23 13.79
CA ARG A 296 7.48 -1.21 12.83
C ARG A 296 6.40 -0.37 13.47
N ALA A 297 6.39 0.92 13.19
CA ALA A 297 5.41 1.82 13.78
C ALA A 297 5.02 2.97 12.85
N VAL A 298 3.83 3.51 13.08
CA VAL A 298 3.48 4.88 12.70
C VAL A 298 3.47 5.69 13.98
N ALA A 299 4.27 6.76 14.04
CA ALA A 299 4.43 7.57 15.23
C ALA A 299 4.13 9.04 14.95
N LYS A 300 3.62 9.75 15.94
CA LYS A 300 3.44 11.20 15.92
C LYS A 300 4.52 11.84 16.78
N VAL A 301 5.26 12.79 16.22
CA VAL A 301 6.22 13.61 16.97
C VAL A 301 5.45 14.43 18.02
N ILE A 302 5.79 14.27 19.29
CA ILE A 302 5.14 14.97 20.41
C ILE A 302 6.12 15.87 21.18
N HIS A 303 7.42 15.67 21.01
CA HIS A 303 8.44 16.43 21.71
C HIS A 303 9.72 16.52 20.86
N LEU A 304 10.37 17.68 20.89
CA LEU A 304 11.66 17.94 20.24
C LEU A 304 12.56 18.67 21.24
N HIS A 305 13.79 18.21 21.38
CA HIS A 305 14.81 18.83 22.21
C HIS A 305 16.12 18.91 21.45
N GLN A 306 16.60 20.13 21.18
CA GLN A 306 17.81 20.36 20.40
C GLN A 306 19.05 19.93 21.21
N ILE A 307 19.88 19.05 20.64
CA ILE A 307 21.16 18.62 21.23
C ILE A 307 22.17 18.60 20.10
N GLN A 308 22.80 19.75 19.81
CA GLN A 308 23.69 19.86 18.66
C GLN A 308 24.75 18.73 18.63
N PRO A 309 24.95 18.05 17.48
CA PRO A 309 24.36 18.31 16.16
C PRO A 309 22.99 17.65 15.87
N PHE A 310 22.40 16.96 16.84
CA PHE A 310 21.16 16.19 16.70
C PHE A 310 19.94 16.90 17.29
N VAL A 311 18.76 16.34 17.01
CA VAL A 311 17.52 16.62 17.74
C VAL A 311 17.09 15.36 18.45
N SER A 312 16.85 15.42 19.76
CA SER A 312 16.18 14.35 20.48
C SER A 312 14.67 14.48 20.27
N VAL A 313 14.08 13.45 19.69
CA VAL A 313 12.70 13.38 19.25
C VAL A 313 11.96 12.42 20.17
N GLY A 314 10.91 12.91 20.84
CA GLY A 314 9.92 12.05 21.48
C GLY A 314 8.75 11.81 20.54
N ALA A 315 8.48 10.55 20.21
CA ALA A 315 7.40 10.16 19.31
C ALA A 315 6.43 9.19 20.00
N ARG A 316 5.12 9.45 19.86
CA ARG A 316 4.03 8.59 20.36
C ARG A 316 3.56 7.66 19.27
N PHE A 317 3.45 6.36 19.53
CA PHE A 317 2.90 5.41 18.57
C PHE A 317 1.41 5.68 18.34
N LEU A 318 1.03 5.74 17.07
CA LEU A 318 -0.34 5.70 16.58
C LEU A 318 -0.72 4.26 16.24
N THR A 319 0.19 3.52 15.61
CA THR A 319 0.14 2.07 15.43
C THR A 319 1.55 1.51 15.60
N VAL A 320 1.68 0.30 16.15
CA VAL A 320 2.97 -0.38 16.32
C VAL A 320 2.77 -1.88 16.21
N LYS A 321 3.74 -2.55 15.58
CA LYS A 321 3.85 -3.99 15.55
C LYS A 321 5.27 -4.38 15.97
N PHE A 322 5.38 -5.15 17.04
CA PHE A 322 6.66 -5.75 17.47
C PHE A 322 6.84 -7.10 16.77
N GLU A 323 8.08 -7.43 16.38
CA GLU A 323 8.36 -8.73 15.72
C GLU A 323 8.33 -9.91 16.70
N GLN A 324 8.61 -9.67 17.98
CA GLN A 324 8.52 -10.67 19.04
C GLN A 324 7.28 -10.41 19.91
N GLU A 325 6.36 -11.37 19.92
CA GLU A 325 5.17 -11.37 20.80
C GLU A 325 5.50 -11.83 22.24
N ARG A 326 6.76 -12.19 22.52
CA ARG A 326 7.23 -12.63 23.84
C ARG A 326 8.52 -11.91 24.20
N GLY A 327 8.48 -11.18 25.32
CA GLY A 327 9.58 -10.38 25.86
C GLY A 327 9.05 -9.44 26.95
N GLY A 328 9.92 -8.71 27.65
CA GLY A 328 9.57 -7.93 28.85
C GLY A 328 8.43 -6.89 28.75
N PHE A 329 7.89 -6.64 27.55
CA PHE A 329 6.74 -5.78 27.30
C PHE A 329 5.42 -6.51 27.03
N LEU A 330 5.47 -7.74 26.52
CA LEU A 330 4.31 -8.53 26.14
C LEU A 330 4.40 -9.88 26.87
N ALA A 331 3.78 -9.93 28.04
CA ALA A 331 3.45 -11.18 28.71
C ALA A 331 1.95 -11.40 28.52
N VAL A 332 1.57 -12.25 27.56
CA VAL A 332 0.23 -12.83 27.54
C VAL A 332 0.29 -14.00 28.51
N HIS A 333 -0.33 -13.87 29.67
CA HIS A 333 -0.61 -15.02 30.52
C HIS A 333 -1.60 -15.91 29.78
N VAL A 334 -1.20 -17.17 29.56
CA VAL A 334 -2.05 -18.26 29.05
C VAL A 334 -3.10 -18.60 30.09
#